data_AF-A0A9W4UDK1-F1
#
_entry.id   AF-A0A9W4UDK1-F1
#
_cell.length_a   1.000
_cell.length_b   1.000
_cell.length_c   1.000
_cell.angle_alpha   90.00
_cell.angle_beta   90.00
_cell.angle_gamma   90.00
#
_symmetry.space_group_name_H-M   'P 1'
#
loop_
_entity.id
_entity.type
_entity.pdbx_description
1 polymer ?
#
loop_
_entity_poly.entity_id
_entity_poly.type
_entity_poly.pdbx_seq_one_letter_code
_entity_poly.pdbx_strand_id
1 'polypeptide(L)'
;MTSFNSPCPRASWDSKEYEGSVAFIRTLNDAAIPVSIQQMMLDGSGVKWIVKDIESSHSPQISQPEKLISIIVEIAQEFQSL
;
A
#
# COMPACT_ATOMS: atom_id res chain seq x y z
N MET A 1 15.77 0.35 15.79
CA MET A 1 16.04 0.39 14.33
C MET A 1 16.14 -0.99 13.68
N THR A 2 16.31 -2.09 14.43
CA THR A 2 16.46 -3.44 13.85
C THR A 2 15.27 -3.88 12.97
N SER A 3 14.04 -3.49 13.33
CA SER A 3 12.83 -3.90 12.61
C SER A 3 12.71 -3.40 11.17
N PHE A 4 13.38 -2.29 10.81
CA PHE A 4 13.35 -1.74 9.44
C PHE A 4 14.49 -2.27 8.56
N ASN A 5 15.46 -2.98 9.16
CA ASN A 5 16.64 -3.52 8.46
C ASN A 5 16.66 -5.05 8.44
N SER A 6 15.69 -5.71 9.08
CA SER A 6 15.54 -7.15 8.98
C SER A 6 15.03 -7.54 7.59
N PRO A 7 15.41 -8.73 7.08
CA PRO A 7 14.84 -9.24 5.83
C PRO A 7 13.32 -9.22 5.85
N CYS A 8 12.68 -8.76 4.77
CA CYS A 8 11.25 -8.91 4.60
C CYS A 8 10.95 -10.40 4.35
N PRO A 9 10.16 -11.08 5.21
CA PRO A 9 9.83 -12.48 4.99
C PRO A 9 8.96 -12.64 3.74
N ARG A 10 9.03 -13.83 3.13
CA ARG A 10 8.14 -14.22 2.03
C ARG A 10 6.68 -14.01 2.43
N ALA A 11 5.89 -13.42 1.54
CA ALA A 11 4.48 -13.13 1.79
C ALA A 11 3.64 -13.44 0.56
N SER A 12 2.34 -13.60 0.70
CA SER A 12 1.49 -14.05 -0.41
C SER A 12 1.54 -13.12 -1.63
N TRP A 13 1.75 -11.82 -1.44
CA TRP A 13 1.86 -10.84 -2.53
C TRP A 13 3.07 -11.05 -3.44
N ASP A 14 4.05 -11.88 -3.06
CA ASP A 14 5.24 -12.18 -3.87
C ASP A 14 5.07 -13.38 -4.81
N SER A 15 3.88 -13.99 -4.85
CA SER A 15 3.61 -15.12 -5.72
C SER A 15 3.18 -14.65 -7.12
N LYS A 16 3.42 -15.50 -8.13
CA LYS A 16 3.14 -15.17 -9.55
C LYS A 16 1.65 -14.86 -9.80
N GLU A 17 0.78 -15.47 -9.01
CA GLU A 17 -0.67 -15.28 -9.10
C GLU A 17 -1.11 -13.85 -8.75
N TYR A 18 -0.28 -13.11 -8.00
CA TYR A 18 -0.52 -11.72 -7.61
C TYR A 18 0.31 -10.70 -8.41
N GLU A 19 1.09 -11.15 -9.40
CA GLU A 19 1.87 -10.25 -10.25
C GLU A 19 0.93 -9.25 -10.97
N GLY A 20 1.19 -7.96 -10.79
CA GLY A 20 0.35 -6.88 -11.33
C GLY A 20 -0.93 -6.58 -10.54
N SER A 21 -1.37 -7.46 -9.63
CA SER A 21 -2.63 -7.30 -8.87
C SER A 21 -2.41 -7.02 -7.38
N VAL A 22 -1.33 -6.30 -7.06
CA VAL A 22 -1.00 -5.84 -5.70
C VAL A 22 -1.01 -4.32 -5.65
N ALA A 23 -1.70 -3.77 -4.65
CA ALA A 23 -1.85 -2.33 -4.49
C ALA A 23 -1.60 -1.87 -3.05
N PHE A 24 -1.12 -0.64 -2.92
CA PHE A 24 -0.83 0.00 -1.65
C PHE A 24 -1.44 1.41 -1.62
N ILE A 25 -2.18 1.73 -0.57
CA ILE A 25 -2.78 3.06 -0.38
C ILE A 25 -1.94 3.80 0.66
N ARG A 26 -1.19 4.83 0.24
CA ARG A 26 -0.38 5.65 1.15
C ARG A 26 -1.21 6.72 1.82
N THR A 27 -1.04 6.85 3.13
CA THR A 27 -1.62 7.91 3.96
C THR A 27 -0.62 9.06 4.09
N LEU A 28 -0.89 10.18 3.42
CA LEU A 28 0.11 11.25 3.28
C LEU A 28 0.41 12.02 4.58
N ASN A 29 -0.52 12.02 5.54
CA ASN A 29 -0.42 12.74 6.82
C ASN A 29 -0.28 11.78 8.01
N ASP A 30 0.25 10.58 7.77
CA ASP A 30 0.42 9.54 8.78
C ASP A 30 1.60 9.86 9.72
N ALA A 31 1.27 10.08 11.00
CA ALA A 31 2.26 10.34 12.04
C ALA A 31 2.87 9.07 12.63
N ALA A 32 2.23 7.91 12.46
CA ALA A 32 2.73 6.62 12.93
C ALA A 32 3.73 6.04 11.93
N ILE A 33 3.44 6.14 10.62
CA ILE A 33 4.29 5.65 9.54
C ILE A 33 4.44 6.74 8.48
N PRO A 34 5.46 7.61 8.57
CA PRO A 34 5.68 8.67 7.59
C PRO A 34 5.81 8.13 6.16
N VAL A 35 5.47 8.95 5.17
CA VAL A 35 5.49 8.56 3.73
C VAL A 35 6.83 7.96 3.29
N SER A 36 7.96 8.47 3.81
CA SER A 36 9.29 7.92 3.51
C SER A 36 9.47 6.48 4.01
N ILE A 37 8.87 6.14 5.14
CA ILE A 37 8.88 4.78 5.69
C ILE A 37 7.91 3.88 4.93
N GLN A 38 6.73 4.39 4.55
CA GLN A 38 5.82 3.66 3.65
C GLN A 38 6.52 3.34 2.33
N GLN A 39 7.27 4.29 1.76
CA GLN A 39 8.07 4.07 0.55
C GLN A 39 9.16 3.02 0.76
N MET A 40 9.87 3.07 1.89
CA MET A 40 10.85 2.04 2.23
C MET A 40 10.24 0.63 2.31
N MET A 41 9.00 0.48 2.78
CA MET A 41 8.29 -0.81 2.78
C MET A 41 8.02 -1.30 1.36
N LEU A 42 7.60 -0.41 0.45
CA LEU A 42 7.38 -0.74 -0.95
C LEU A 42 8.69 -1.16 -1.63
N ASP A 43 9.75 -0.37 -1.46
CA ASP A 43 11.06 -0.63 -2.05
C ASP A 43 11.67 -1.94 -1.54
N GLY A 44 11.51 -2.22 -0.23
CA GLY A 44 12.00 -3.43 0.42
C GLY A 44 11.22 -4.71 0.07
N SER A 45 10.02 -4.58 -0.52
CA SER A 45 9.19 -5.73 -0.87
C SER A 45 9.66 -6.49 -2.11
N GLY A 46 10.45 -5.84 -2.98
CA GLY A 46 10.93 -6.44 -4.23
C GLY A 46 9.86 -6.68 -5.30
N VAL A 47 8.62 -6.21 -5.10
CA VAL A 47 7.52 -6.32 -6.08
C VAL A 47 7.04 -4.94 -6.53
N LYS A 48 6.44 -4.88 -7.71
CA LYS A 48 5.86 -3.64 -8.26
C LYS A 48 4.43 -3.46 -7.73
N TRP A 49 4.21 -2.42 -6.94
CA TRP A 49 2.89 -2.07 -6.41
C TRP A 49 2.16 -1.05 -7.28
N ILE A 50 0.84 -1.20 -7.41
CA ILE A 50 -0.05 -0.11 -7.81
C ILE A 50 -0.22 0.80 -6.58
N VAL A 51 0.28 2.04 -6.66
CA VAL A 51 0.27 2.97 -5.53
C VAL A 51 -0.82 4.01 -5.74
N LYS A 52 -1.68 4.17 -4.73
CA LYS A 52 -2.66 5.27 -4.64
C LYS A 52 -2.37 6.08 -3.37
N ASP A 53 -2.69 7.37 -3.40
CA ASP A 53 -2.47 8.26 -2.25
C ASP A 53 -3.80 8.75 -1.68
N ILE A 54 -3.86 8.88 -0.35
CA ILE A 54 -4.95 9.52 0.36
C ILE A 54 -4.41 10.54 1.37
N GLU A 55 -4.94 11.76 1.32
CA GLU A 55 -4.64 12.84 2.25
C GLU A 55 -5.27 12.61 3.63
N SER A 56 -4.85 11.55 4.31
CA SER A 56 -5.33 11.16 5.63
C SER A 56 -4.14 10.89 6.57
N SER A 57 -4.41 10.98 7.87
CA SER A 57 -3.59 10.32 8.89
C SER A 57 -3.79 8.79 8.84
N HIS A 58 -3.30 8.07 9.86
CA HIS A 58 -3.16 6.61 9.89
C HIS A 58 -4.45 5.82 9.65
N SER A 59 -5.63 6.41 9.90
CA SER A 59 -6.92 5.71 9.87
C SER A 59 -7.90 6.30 8.86
N PRO A 60 -7.61 6.20 7.53
CA PRO A 60 -8.51 6.68 6.48
C PRO A 60 -9.89 6.02 6.51
N GLN A 61 -9.99 4.78 6.99
CA GLN A 61 -11.25 4.06 7.16
C GLN A 61 -12.18 4.70 8.20
N ILE A 62 -11.64 5.54 9.11
CA ILE A 62 -12.42 6.28 10.10
C ILE A 62 -12.63 7.73 9.65
N SER A 63 -11.58 8.38 9.15
CA SER A 63 -11.60 9.81 8.83
C SER A 63 -12.21 10.13 7.47
N GLN A 64 -12.06 9.25 6.48
CA GLN A 64 -12.45 9.46 5.07
C GLN A 64 -12.96 8.16 4.41
N PRO A 65 -13.95 7.46 5.00
CA PRO A 65 -14.38 6.15 4.52
C PRO A 65 -14.86 6.17 3.06
N GLU A 66 -15.58 7.20 2.63
CA GLU A 66 -16.10 7.30 1.26
C GLU A 66 -14.97 7.45 0.24
N LYS A 67 -13.97 8.28 0.55
CA LYS A 67 -12.79 8.46 -0.31
C LYS A 67 -11.97 7.17 -0.37
N LEU A 68 -11.79 6.50 0.76
CA LEU A 68 -11.11 5.21 0.80
C LEU A 68 -11.85 4.16 -0.04
N ILE A 69 -13.17 4.07 0.06
CA ILE A 69 -14.00 3.17 -0.76
C ILE A 69 -13.81 3.47 -2.25
N SER A 70 -13.83 4.75 -2.65
CA SER A 70 -13.62 5.13 -4.04
C SER A 70 -12.26 4.64 -4.57
N ILE A 71 -11.19 4.79 -3.79
CA ILE A 71 -9.85 4.32 -4.17
C ILE A 71 -9.82 2.79 -4.28
N ILE A 72 -10.47 2.08 -3.36
CA ILE A 72 -10.55 0.61 -3.41
C ILE A 72 -11.30 0.14 -4.66
N VAL A 73 -12.40 0.80 -5.03
CA VAL A 73 -13.15 0.49 -6.25
C VAL A 73 -12.30 0.73 -7.49
N GLU A 74 -11.57 1.86 -7.54
CA GLU A 74 -10.64 2.16 -8.63
C GLU A 74 -9.56 1.09 -8.79
N ILE A 75 -8.94 0.67 -7.68
CA ILE A 75 -7.95 -0.44 -7.68
C ILE A 75 -8.58 -1.73 -8.19
N ALA A 76 -9.79 -2.08 -7.74
CA ALA A 76 -10.47 -3.30 -8.17
C ALA A 76 -10.78 -3.27 -9.68
N GLN A 77 -11.14 -2.11 -10.23
CA GLN A 77 -11.32 -1.94 -11.67
C GLN A 77 -10.00 -2.04 -12.43
N GLU A 78 -8.91 -1.47 -11.90
CA GLU A 78 -7.58 -1.58 -12.49
C GLU A 78 -7.14 -3.06 -12.56
N PHE A 79 -7.37 -3.84 -11.50
CA PHE A 79 -7.07 -5.28 -11.50
C PHE A 79 -7.86 -6.07 -12.53
N GLN A 80 -9.11 -5.70 -12.81
CA GLN A 80 -9.94 -6.36 -13.84
C GLN A 80 -9.48 -6.06 -15.27
N SER A 81 -8.65 -5.04 -15.47
CA SER A 81 -8.16 -4.61 -16.78
C SER A 81 -6.78 -5.19 -17.16
N LEU A 82 -6.19 -6.01 -16.29
CA LEU A 82 -4.92 -6.72 -16.49
C LEU A 82 -5.14 -8.04 -17.23
#